data_AF-K0BD54-F1
#
_entry.id   AF-K0BD54-F1
#
_cell.length_a   1.000
_cell.length_b   1.000
_cell.length_c   1.000
_cell.angle_alpha   90.00
_cell.angle_beta   90.00
_cell.angle_gamma   90.00
#
_symmetry.space_group_name_H-M   'P 1'
#
loop_
_entity.id
_entity.type
_entity.pdbx_description
1 polymer ?
#
loop_
_entity_poly.entity_id
_entity_poly.type
_entity_poly.pdbx_seq_one_letter_code
_entity_poly.pdbx_strand_id
1 'polypeptide(L)'
;MLLFAFSILFPITEIFAPPGPNEWSRAPYCPAGCSLDFMKQRWSEYYNYKGSEWMELKKQEMLLSINNGTIEDWLNTDPSRAHYNVFNYYFYAGEIPNLEGKFIDQVKQDMFFSDMKQNLNNNQFPLGNHTYINFSLMLAGVTSIAVVITFILWKKRK
;
A
#
# COMPACT_ATOMS: atom_id res chain seq x y z
N MET A 1 -25.72 56.90 -1.42
CA MET A 1 -25.44 55.90 -2.48
C MET A 1 -23.93 55.78 -2.60
N LEU A 2 -23.32 54.81 -1.93
CA LEU A 2 -21.88 54.50 -1.98
C LEU A 2 -21.76 52.99 -1.71
N LEU A 3 -21.56 52.23 -2.78
CA LEU A 3 -21.33 50.78 -2.75
C LEU A 3 -19.81 50.56 -2.71
N PHE A 4 -19.29 50.03 -1.60
CA PHE A 4 -17.93 49.48 -1.53
C PHE A 4 -17.99 48.02 -2.00
N ALA A 5 -17.39 47.74 -3.16
CA ALA A 5 -17.15 46.38 -3.63
C ALA A 5 -15.80 45.91 -3.07
N PHE A 6 -15.83 44.98 -2.11
CA PHE A 6 -14.64 44.31 -1.60
C PHE A 6 -14.52 42.96 -2.30
N SER A 7 -13.68 42.90 -3.33
CA SER A 7 -13.34 41.64 -4.02
C SER A 7 -12.27 40.91 -3.21
N ILE A 8 -12.70 39.94 -2.39
CA ILE A 8 -11.78 39.03 -1.70
C ILE A 8 -11.40 37.92 -2.68
N LEU A 9 -10.17 38.00 -3.19
CA LEU A 9 -9.48 36.89 -3.84
C LEU A 9 -9.19 35.81 -2.79
N PHE A 10 -9.97 34.73 -2.79
CA PHE A 10 -9.60 33.51 -2.08
C PHE A 10 -8.59 32.73 -2.92
N PRO A 11 -7.40 32.39 -2.41
CA PRO A 11 -6.54 31.42 -3.07
C PRO A 11 -7.25 30.06 -3.01
N ILE A 12 -7.49 29.46 -4.19
CA ILE A 12 -7.95 28.08 -4.30
C ILE A 12 -6.77 27.20 -3.91
N THR A 13 -6.60 26.94 -2.61
CA THR A 13 -5.94 25.73 -2.18
C THR A 13 -7.01 24.66 -2.18
N GLU A 14 -7.01 23.79 -3.19
CA GLU A 14 -7.68 22.49 -3.10
C GLU A 14 -6.97 21.68 -2.00
N ILE A 15 -7.33 21.99 -0.76
CA ILE A 15 -7.12 21.10 0.37
C ILE A 15 -8.09 19.96 0.13
N PHE A 16 -7.57 18.81 -0.30
CA PHE A 16 -8.31 17.54 -0.30
C PHE A 16 -9.06 17.46 1.03
N ALA A 17 -10.39 17.59 0.96
CA ALA A 17 -11.21 17.68 2.15
C ALA A 17 -10.94 16.45 3.02
N PRO A 18 -10.70 16.63 4.33
CA PRO A 18 -10.54 15.50 5.22
C PRO A 18 -11.81 14.64 5.18
N PRO A 19 -11.64 13.34 5.44
CA PRO A 19 -12.72 12.37 5.42
C PRO A 19 -13.94 12.80 6.23
N GLY A 20 -15.13 12.75 5.62
CA GLY A 20 -16.38 13.16 6.26
C GLY A 20 -16.82 12.21 7.41
N PRO A 21 -17.74 12.64 8.29
CA PRO A 21 -18.16 11.90 9.50
C PRO A 21 -18.76 10.50 9.26
N ASN A 22 -19.08 10.14 8.01
CA ASN A 22 -19.65 8.84 7.62
C ASN A 22 -18.63 7.87 6.98
N GLU A 23 -17.34 8.19 6.96
CA GLU A 23 -16.35 7.31 6.33
C GLU A 23 -16.22 5.95 6.98
N TRP A 24 -16.48 5.84 8.29
CA TRP A 24 -16.42 4.56 9.02
C TRP A 24 -17.58 3.61 8.71
N SER A 25 -18.60 4.07 7.97
CA SER A 25 -19.59 3.17 7.35
C SER A 25 -19.04 2.47 6.11
N ARG A 26 -17.95 2.99 5.53
CA ARG A 26 -17.27 2.48 4.33
C ARG A 26 -15.90 1.91 4.72
N ALA A 27 -15.34 1.09 3.83
CA ALA A 27 -13.96 0.63 3.97
C ALA A 27 -13.02 1.86 3.99
N PRO A 28 -11.93 1.85 4.79
CA PRO A 28 -10.95 2.91 4.78
C PRO A 28 -10.44 3.19 3.37
N TYR A 29 -10.45 4.46 2.98
CA TYR A 29 -9.98 4.87 1.67
C TYR A 29 -8.45 4.75 1.56
N CYS A 30 -8.00 4.04 0.53
CA CYS A 30 -6.61 3.97 0.09
C CYS A 30 -6.50 4.74 -1.22
N PRO A 31 -5.81 5.89 -1.27
CA PRO A 31 -5.41 6.47 -2.55
C PRO A 31 -4.44 5.50 -3.26
N ALA A 32 -4.42 5.54 -4.60
CA ALA A 32 -3.58 4.65 -5.40
C ALA A 32 -2.11 4.69 -4.93
N GLY A 33 -1.54 3.52 -4.62
CA GLY A 33 -0.18 3.39 -4.13
C GLY A 33 0.01 3.57 -2.62
N CYS A 34 -1.05 3.52 -1.80
CA CYS A 34 -0.88 3.56 -0.35
C CYS A 34 -0.08 2.35 0.17
N SER A 35 0.73 2.57 1.21
CA SER A 35 1.53 1.49 1.83
C SER A 35 0.67 0.57 2.69
N LEU A 36 1.12 -0.66 2.95
CA LEU A 36 0.41 -1.54 3.89
C LEU A 36 0.39 -0.95 5.30
N ASP A 37 1.46 -0.30 5.73
CA ASP A 37 1.51 0.29 7.07
C ASP A 37 0.46 1.40 7.22
N PHE A 38 0.25 2.19 6.17
CA PHE A 38 -0.85 3.13 6.09
C PHE A 38 -2.21 2.43 6.21
N MET A 39 -2.42 1.33 5.48
CA MET A 39 -3.66 0.54 5.58
C MET A 39 -3.88 -0.01 6.98
N LYS A 40 -2.85 -0.60 7.60
CA LYS A 40 -2.92 -1.10 8.98
C LYS A 40 -3.31 0.00 9.95
N GLN A 41 -2.73 1.19 9.81
CA GLN A 41 -3.08 2.33 10.65
C GLN A 41 -4.54 2.76 10.46
N ARG A 42 -5.01 2.89 9.22
CA ARG A 42 -6.39 3.30 8.92
C ARG A 42 -7.41 2.26 9.39
N TRP A 43 -7.09 0.97 9.28
CA TRP A 43 -7.89 -0.11 9.82
C TRP A 43 -7.91 -0.14 11.36
N SER A 44 -6.83 0.29 12.02
CA SER A 44 -6.81 0.46 13.49
C SER A 44 -7.80 1.52 13.97
N GLU A 45 -7.93 2.63 13.25
CA GLU A 45 -8.94 3.67 13.55
C GLU A 45 -10.37 3.11 13.43
N TYR A 46 -10.63 2.24 12.44
CA TYR A 46 -11.92 1.54 12.30
C TYR A 46 -12.22 0.63 13.49
N TYR A 47 -11.22 -0.13 13.96
CA TYR A 47 -11.34 -0.97 15.16
C TYR A 47 -11.72 -0.14 16.39
N ASN A 48 -11.06 1.01 16.58
CA ASN A 48 -11.36 1.91 17.69
C ASN A 48 -12.76 2.51 17.61
N TYR A 49 -13.24 2.84 16.40
CA TYR A 49 -14.59 3.37 16.20
C TYR A 49 -15.68 2.32 16.49
N LYS A 50 -15.48 1.07 16.05
CA LYS A 50 -16.45 -0.02 16.25
C LYS A 50 -16.43 -0.57 17.67
N GLY A 51 -15.26 -0.59 18.30
CA GLY A 51 -15.05 -1.17 19.62
C GLY A 51 -14.61 -2.63 19.57
N SER A 52 -13.75 -3.01 20.50
CA SER A 52 -13.11 -4.32 20.57
C SER A 52 -14.10 -5.48 20.71
N GLU A 53 -15.10 -5.34 21.59
CA GLU A 53 -16.10 -6.37 21.85
C GLU A 53 -16.86 -6.75 20.56
N TRP A 54 -17.32 -5.75 19.81
CA TRP A 54 -18.02 -5.97 18.56
C TRP A 54 -17.11 -6.58 17.49
N MET A 55 -15.86 -6.09 17.37
CA MET A 55 -14.88 -6.61 16.40
C MET A 55 -14.56 -8.09 16.66
N GLU A 56 -14.32 -8.46 17.92
CA GLU A 56 -14.01 -9.85 18.28
C GLU A 56 -15.21 -10.78 18.14
N LEU A 57 -16.43 -10.32 18.44
CA LEU A 57 -17.65 -11.10 18.16
C LEU A 57 -17.77 -11.38 16.65
N LYS A 58 -17.58 -10.36 15.80
CA LYS A 58 -17.64 -10.53 14.35
C LYS A 58 -16.49 -11.36 13.78
N LYS A 59 -15.31 -11.31 14.40
CA LYS A 59 -14.21 -12.23 14.09
C LYS A 59 -14.62 -13.68 14.30
N GLN A 60 -15.30 -13.99 15.41
CA GLN A 60 -15.75 -15.36 15.70
C GLN A 60 -16.79 -15.85 14.68
N GLU A 61 -17.79 -15.02 14.35
CA GLU A 61 -18.77 -15.34 13.30
C GLU A 61 -18.10 -15.57 11.93
N MET A 62 -17.12 -14.73 11.59
CA MET A 62 -16.34 -14.84 10.36
C MET A 62 -15.54 -16.15 10.33
N LEU A 63 -14.80 -16.48 11.40
CA LEU A 63 -14.00 -17.70 11.49
C LEU A 63 -14.87 -18.96 11.39
N LEU A 64 -16.05 -18.95 12.03
CA LEU A 64 -17.03 -20.02 11.87
C LEU A 64 -17.47 -20.16 10.41
N SER A 65 -17.74 -19.04 9.74
CA SER A 65 -18.14 -19.03 8.32
C SER A 65 -17.03 -19.50 7.39
N ILE A 66 -15.76 -19.17 7.68
CA ILE A 66 -14.60 -19.71 6.97
C ILE A 66 -14.52 -21.23 7.13
N ASN A 67 -14.62 -21.73 8.36
CA ASN A 67 -14.54 -23.17 8.65
C ASN A 67 -15.69 -23.97 8.02
N ASN A 68 -16.88 -23.37 7.92
CA ASN A 68 -18.05 -23.98 7.30
C ASN A 68 -18.10 -23.82 5.77
N GLY A 69 -17.18 -23.06 5.17
CA GLY A 69 -17.19 -22.78 3.74
C GLY A 69 -18.30 -21.82 3.29
N THR A 70 -18.85 -21.02 4.21
CA THR A 70 -19.97 -20.08 3.99
C THR A 70 -19.55 -18.62 4.12
N ILE A 71 -18.27 -18.32 3.89
CA ILE A 71 -17.73 -16.97 4.08
C ILE A 71 -18.35 -15.95 3.11
N GLU A 72 -18.63 -16.33 1.86
CA GLU A 72 -19.26 -15.44 0.88
C GLU A 72 -20.67 -15.01 1.32
N ASP A 73 -21.47 -15.93 1.86
CA ASP A 73 -22.79 -15.61 2.40
C ASP A 73 -22.67 -14.64 3.58
N TRP A 74 -21.75 -14.91 4.51
CA TRP A 74 -21.52 -14.02 5.66
C TRP A 74 -21.11 -12.62 5.23
N LEU A 75 -20.19 -12.49 4.26
CA LEU A 75 -19.74 -11.20 3.74
C LEU A 75 -20.87 -10.38 3.11
N ASN A 76 -21.85 -11.04 2.49
CA ASN A 76 -22.94 -10.41 1.76
C ASN A 76 -24.22 -10.19 2.60
N THR A 77 -24.28 -10.74 3.82
CA THR A 77 -25.47 -10.65 4.69
C THR A 77 -25.71 -9.24 5.24
N ASP A 78 -24.66 -8.44 5.42
CA ASP A 78 -24.77 -7.08 5.98
C ASP A 78 -24.80 -6.00 4.86
N PRO A 79 -25.93 -5.29 4.65
CA PRO A 79 -26.05 -4.26 3.62
C PRO A 79 -25.14 -3.05 3.87
N SER A 80 -24.69 -2.83 5.11
CA SER A 80 -23.74 -1.77 5.46
C SER A 80 -22.28 -2.12 5.15
N ARG A 81 -22.04 -3.35 4.66
CA ARG A 81 -20.70 -3.90 4.40
C ARG A 81 -19.82 -4.02 5.65
N ALA A 82 -20.39 -4.02 6.87
CA ALA A 82 -19.57 -4.11 8.07
C ALA A 82 -18.84 -5.46 8.17
N HIS A 83 -19.48 -6.56 7.74
CA HIS A 83 -18.82 -7.87 7.65
C HIS A 83 -17.62 -7.86 6.70
N TYR A 84 -17.77 -7.24 5.53
CA TYR A 84 -16.67 -7.04 4.58
C TYR A 84 -15.53 -6.22 5.19
N ASN A 85 -15.85 -5.20 5.99
CA ASN A 85 -14.84 -4.39 6.65
C ASN A 85 -14.09 -5.16 7.75
N VAL A 86 -14.80 -5.96 8.54
CA VAL A 86 -14.19 -6.87 9.54
C VAL A 86 -13.23 -7.85 8.86
N PHE A 87 -13.65 -8.46 7.75
CA PHE A 87 -12.80 -9.35 6.98
C PHE A 87 -11.51 -8.66 6.53
N ASN A 88 -11.62 -7.47 5.92
CA ASN A 88 -10.44 -6.74 5.47
C ASN A 88 -9.53 -6.33 6.63
N TYR A 89 -10.09 -5.89 7.76
CA TYR A 89 -9.30 -5.57 8.96
C TYR A 89 -8.39 -6.74 9.34
N TYR A 90 -8.96 -7.93 9.55
CA TYR A 90 -8.19 -9.10 9.98
C TYR A 90 -7.26 -9.63 8.87
N PHE A 91 -7.62 -9.46 7.59
CA PHE A 91 -6.74 -9.79 6.46
C PHE A 91 -5.50 -8.88 6.43
N TYR A 92 -5.68 -7.55 6.53
CA TYR A 92 -4.56 -6.60 6.55
C TYR A 92 -3.74 -6.67 7.84
N ALA A 93 -4.34 -7.12 8.95
CA ALA A 93 -3.62 -7.50 10.17
C ALA A 93 -2.74 -8.75 9.98
N GLY A 94 -3.01 -9.56 8.95
CA GLY A 94 -2.30 -10.81 8.66
C GLY A 94 -2.81 -12.00 9.47
N GLU A 95 -3.98 -11.88 10.10
CA GLU A 95 -4.55 -12.94 10.95
C GLU A 95 -5.34 -13.98 10.16
N ILE A 96 -5.85 -13.60 8.99
CA ILE A 96 -6.61 -14.48 8.10
C ILE A 96 -6.09 -14.36 6.65
N PRO A 97 -6.25 -15.41 5.83
CA PRO A 97 -6.00 -15.31 4.40
C PRO A 97 -7.13 -14.56 3.68
N ASN A 98 -6.87 -14.14 2.44
CA ASN A 98 -7.90 -13.67 1.51
C ASN A 98 -8.79 -14.84 1.06
N LEU A 99 -9.79 -14.56 0.20
CA LEU A 99 -10.70 -15.57 -0.34
C LEU A 99 -10.00 -16.63 -1.23
N GLU A 100 -8.78 -16.37 -1.69
CA GLU A 100 -7.95 -17.31 -2.44
C GLU A 100 -7.01 -18.14 -1.54
N GLY A 101 -7.10 -17.99 -0.22
CA GLY A 101 -6.24 -18.69 0.73
C GLY A 101 -4.84 -18.09 0.90
N LYS A 102 -4.59 -16.86 0.40
CA LYS A 102 -3.31 -16.17 0.49
C LYS A 102 -3.29 -15.13 1.60
N PHE A 103 -2.22 -15.11 2.38
CA PHE A 103 -1.99 -14.07 3.39
C PHE A 103 -1.46 -12.78 2.76
N ILE A 104 -1.62 -11.66 3.48
CA ILE A 104 -1.25 -10.32 2.97
C ILE A 104 0.21 -10.23 2.49
N ASP A 105 1.15 -10.94 3.14
CA ASP A 105 2.55 -10.94 2.72
C ASP A 105 2.76 -11.67 1.39
N GLN A 106 2.01 -12.75 1.15
CA GLN A 106 2.02 -13.45 -0.14
C GLN A 106 1.38 -12.60 -1.24
N VAL A 107 0.25 -11.95 -0.95
CA VAL A 107 -0.43 -11.05 -1.90
C VAL A 107 0.48 -9.88 -2.29
N LYS A 108 1.21 -9.31 -1.34
CA LYS A 108 2.22 -8.27 -1.62
C LYS A 108 3.33 -8.75 -2.53
N GLN A 109 3.87 -9.93 -2.25
CA GLN A 109 4.91 -10.53 -3.07
C GLN A 109 4.43 -10.77 -4.50
N ASP A 110 3.21 -11.29 -4.66
CA ASP A 110 2.57 -11.51 -5.95
C ASP A 110 2.37 -10.20 -6.73
N MET A 111 1.88 -9.14 -6.07
CA MET A 111 1.73 -7.81 -6.69
C MET A 111 3.08 -7.26 -7.14
N PHE A 112 4.11 -7.34 -6.30
CA PHE A 112 5.46 -6.88 -6.65
C PHE A 112 6.02 -7.62 -7.88
N PHE A 113 5.89 -8.94 -7.93
CA PHE A 113 6.35 -9.71 -9.10
C PHE A 113 5.51 -9.46 -10.34
N SER A 114 4.20 -9.24 -10.19
CA SER A 114 3.32 -8.87 -11.30
C SER A 114 3.73 -7.54 -11.92
N ASP A 115 3.92 -6.51 -11.09
CA ASP A 115 4.38 -5.19 -11.54
C ASP A 115 5.75 -5.29 -12.21
N MET A 116 6.68 -6.06 -11.62
CA MET A 116 8.00 -6.30 -12.22
C MET A 116 7.87 -6.98 -13.59
N LYS A 117 7.01 -7.99 -13.73
CA LYS A 117 6.79 -8.72 -14.99
C LYS A 117 6.16 -7.81 -16.05
N GLN A 118 5.20 -6.97 -15.67
CA GLN A 118 4.57 -6.02 -16.59
C GLN A 118 5.58 -4.97 -17.07
N ASN A 119 6.37 -4.43 -16.15
CA ASN A 119 7.45 -3.49 -16.44
C ASN A 119 8.51 -4.08 -17.38
N LEU A 120 8.93 -5.33 -17.16
CA LEU A 120 9.81 -6.06 -18.06
C LEU A 120 9.21 -6.22 -19.46
N ASN A 121 7.94 -6.63 -19.55
CA ASN A 121 7.26 -6.79 -20.84
C ASN A 121 7.12 -5.47 -21.62
N ASN A 122 7.03 -4.35 -20.90
CA ASN A 122 6.91 -3.01 -21.49
C ASN A 122 8.27 -2.34 -21.76
N ASN A 123 9.40 -3.04 -21.59
CA ASN A 123 10.76 -2.48 -21.61
C ASN A 123 10.97 -1.29 -20.64
N GLN A 124 10.07 -1.14 -19.68
CA GLN A 124 10.15 -0.12 -18.64
C GLN A 124 10.83 -0.76 -17.44
N PHE A 125 12.15 -0.70 -17.36
CA PHE A 125 12.82 -1.11 -16.14
C PHE A 125 12.41 -0.16 -14.98
N PRO A 126 11.97 -0.67 -13.81
CA PRO A 126 11.66 0.13 -12.64
C PRO A 126 12.95 0.54 -11.93
N LEU A 127 13.91 1.02 -12.70
CA LEU A 127 15.14 1.63 -12.23
C LEU A 127 14.80 3.11 -12.06
N GLY A 128 14.25 3.45 -10.89
CA GLY A 128 13.89 4.82 -10.55
C GLY A 128 14.99 5.81 -10.96
N ASN A 129 14.59 6.98 -11.44
CA ASN A 129 15.41 8.09 -11.92
C ASN A 129 16.79 7.66 -12.49
N HIS A 130 16.81 7.32 -13.78
CA HIS A 130 17.94 6.77 -14.55
C HIS A 130 19.32 7.41 -14.28
N THR A 131 19.37 8.65 -13.80
CA THR A 131 20.60 9.37 -13.45
C THR A 131 21.43 8.64 -12.39
N TYR A 132 20.82 8.12 -11.32
CA TYR A 132 21.58 7.51 -10.22
C TYR A 132 22.17 6.15 -10.59
N ILE A 133 21.39 5.33 -11.28
CA ILE A 133 21.80 3.96 -11.64
C ILE A 133 22.87 3.99 -12.74
N ASN A 134 22.74 4.91 -13.70
CA ASN A 134 23.80 5.14 -14.69
C ASN A 134 25.09 5.64 -14.02
N PHE A 135 24.98 6.52 -13.02
CA PHE A 135 26.16 7.00 -12.28
C PHE A 135 26.84 5.87 -11.49
N SER A 136 26.08 5.03 -10.78
CA SER A 136 26.62 3.89 -10.04
C SER A 136 27.31 2.87 -10.95
N LEU A 137 26.73 2.57 -12.11
CA LEU A 137 27.34 1.66 -13.09
C LEU A 137 28.61 2.25 -13.73
N MET A 138 28.61 3.55 -14.06
CA MET A 138 29.83 4.23 -14.50
C MET A 138 30.92 4.20 -13.43
N LEU A 139 30.58 4.47 -12.17
CA LEU A 139 31.53 4.48 -11.07
C LEU A 139 32.16 3.10 -10.84
N ALA A 140 31.36 2.02 -10.92
CA ALA A 140 31.85 0.65 -10.83
C ALA A 140 32.81 0.29 -12.00
N GLY A 141 32.53 0.78 -13.20
CA GLY A 141 33.44 0.63 -14.35
C GLY A 141 34.77 1.37 -14.16
N VAL A 142 34.74 2.60 -13.65
CA VAL A 142 35.95 3.38 -13.41
C VAL A 142 36.81 2.77 -12.29
N THR A 143 36.20 2.29 -11.21
CA THR A 143 36.95 1.67 -10.10
C THR A 143 37.60 0.36 -10.51
N SER A 144 36.91 -0.48 -11.29
CA SER A 144 37.48 -1.73 -11.80
C SER A 144 38.67 -1.48 -12.74
N ILE A 145 38.60 -0.47 -13.61
CA ILE A 145 39.75 -0.07 -14.46
C ILE A 145 40.92 0.44 -13.60
N ALA A 146 40.65 1.29 -12.61
CA ALA A 146 41.69 1.83 -11.73
C ALA A 146 42.41 0.73 -10.94
N VAL A 147 41.68 -0.27 -10.44
CA VAL A 147 42.25 -1.44 -9.75
C VAL A 147 43.17 -2.24 -10.69
N VAL A 148 42.72 -2.48 -11.92
CA VAL A 148 43.53 -3.22 -12.93
C VAL A 148 44.81 -2.46 -13.28
N ILE A 149 44.74 -1.15 -13.51
CA ILE A 149 45.92 -0.32 -13.81
C ILE A 149 46.89 -0.33 -12.62
N THR A 150 46.39 -0.16 -11.41
CA THR A 150 47.21 -0.17 -10.19
C THR A 150 47.91 -1.51 -10.01
N PHE A 151 47.21 -2.62 -10.27
CA PHE A 151 47.77 -3.97 -10.22
C PHE A 151 48.87 -4.19 -11.29
N ILE A 152 48.67 -3.72 -12.53
CA ILE A 152 49.67 -3.79 -13.60
C ILE A 152 50.93 -2.99 -13.24
N LEU A 153 50.76 -1.77 -12.73
CA LEU A 153 51.88 -0.92 -12.32
C LEU A 153 52.64 -1.50 -11.13
N TRP A 154 51.94 -2.09 -10.16
CA TRP A 154 52.56 -2.78 -9.04
C TRP A 154 53.39 -4.00 -9.50
N LYS A 155 52.84 -4.82 -10.42
CA LYS A 155 53.55 -5.99 -10.96
C LYS A 155 54.83 -5.61 -11.71
N LYS A 156 54.88 -4.46 -12.38
CA LYS A 156 56.08 -3.97 -13.09
C LYS A 156 57.19 -3.46 -12.16
N ARG A 157 56.89 -3.16 -10.89
CA ARG A 157 57.87 -2.67 -9.89
C ARG A 157 58.54 -3.79 -9.10
N LYS A 158 58.05 -5.03 -9.22
CA LYS A 158 58.69 -6.25 -8.71
C LYS A 158 59.47 -6.92 -9.83
#